data_AF-A0A7S0QHG2-F1
#
_entry.id   AF-A0A7S0QHG2-F1
#
_cell.length_a   1.000
_cell.length_b   1.000
_cell.length_c   1.000
_cell.angle_alpha   90.00
_cell.angle_beta   90.00
_cell.angle_gamma   90.00
#
_symmetry.space_group_name_H-M   'P 1'
#
loop_
_entity.id
_entity.type
_entity.pdbx_description
1 polymer ?
#
loop_
_entity_poly.entity_id
_entity_poly.type
_entity_poly.pdbx_seq_one_letter_code
_entity_poly.pdbx_strand_id
1 'polypeptide(L)'
;MTAPVGRVVWPMAFAADNDFWYGFQRGDTRLCLGGGRNAIDGGEERVVDDGTLNPQVSEGLRRFLRERFEGLEDVQVEAEWAGILAYTPDELPVLGKVPGRAGVWVCGGYSGHGMPVAAAMGAAVADLAHRNEPAS
;
A
#
# COMPACT_ATOMS: atom_id res chain seq x y z
N MET A 1 3.22 9.34 -8.59
CA MET A 1 4.49 9.99 -8.20
C MET A 1 4.76 11.19 -9.08
N THR A 2 5.13 12.32 -8.49
CA THR A 2 5.42 13.56 -9.22
C THR A 2 6.86 13.62 -9.73
N ALA A 3 7.13 14.62 -10.57
CA ALA A 3 8.46 15.19 -10.72
C ALA A 3 8.97 15.78 -9.37
N PRO A 4 10.29 15.99 -9.21
CA PRO A 4 10.83 16.73 -8.06
C PRO A 4 10.18 18.12 -7.93
N VAL A 5 9.65 18.45 -6.75
CA VAL A 5 8.99 19.76 -6.53
C VAL A 5 9.92 20.84 -6.00
N GLY A 6 11.20 20.51 -5.76
CA GLY A 6 12.26 21.46 -5.42
C GLY A 6 12.19 22.03 -3.99
N ARG A 7 11.21 21.62 -3.20
CA ARG A 7 11.02 22.02 -1.78
C ARG A 7 10.43 20.89 -0.97
N VAL A 8 10.52 21.00 0.36
CA VAL A 8 9.77 20.12 1.26
C VAL A 8 8.33 20.63 1.36
N VAL A 9 7.38 19.77 0.98
CA VAL A 9 5.94 20.01 1.11
C VAL A 9 5.38 19.16 2.26
N TRP A 10 5.79 17.89 2.33
CA TRP A 10 5.38 16.97 3.40
C TRP A 10 6.61 16.58 4.23
N PRO A 11 6.77 17.13 5.45
CA PRO A 11 7.92 16.82 6.30
C PRO A 11 7.90 15.37 6.82
N MET A 12 6.76 14.69 6.71
CA MET A 12 6.55 13.33 7.15
C MET A 12 5.42 12.69 6.33
N ALA A 13 5.38 11.35 6.32
CA ALA A 13 4.30 10.62 5.71
C ALA A 13 2.97 10.90 6.43
N PHE A 14 1.86 10.83 5.70
CA PHE A 14 0.53 10.99 6.26
C PHE A 14 -0.42 9.92 5.71
N ALA A 15 -1.48 9.69 6.48
CA ALA A 15 -2.69 9.04 6.03
C ALA A 15 -3.88 9.87 6.52
N ALA A 16 -4.92 9.98 5.70
CA ALA A 16 -6.09 10.80 5.94
C ALA A 16 -7.34 10.08 5.45
N ASP A 17 -8.48 10.43 6.06
CA ASP A 17 -9.79 9.85 5.76
C ASP A 17 -9.76 8.31 5.82
N ASN A 18 -9.51 7.75 7.01
CA ASN A 18 -9.43 6.30 7.23
C ASN A 18 -8.51 5.56 6.24
N ASP A 19 -7.27 6.06 6.07
CA ASP A 19 -6.25 5.52 5.17
C ASP A 19 -6.63 5.49 3.67
N PHE A 20 -7.69 6.19 3.26
CA PHE A 20 -8.04 6.30 1.85
C PHE A 20 -7.14 7.25 1.08
N TRP A 21 -6.50 8.22 1.74
CA TRP A 21 -5.49 9.07 1.13
C TRP A 21 -4.21 8.97 1.93
N TYR A 22 -3.12 8.55 1.30
CA TYR A 22 -1.83 8.47 1.97
C TYR A 22 -0.72 8.92 1.06
N GLY A 23 0.30 9.52 1.65
CA GLY A 23 1.42 10.02 0.88
C GLY A 23 2.66 10.27 1.71
N PHE A 24 3.78 10.34 1.01
CA PHE A 24 5.07 10.70 1.58
C PHE A 24 5.92 11.39 0.53
N GLN A 25 6.89 12.17 1.00
CA GLN A 25 7.86 12.84 0.15
C GLN A 25 9.19 12.10 0.20
N ARG A 26 9.77 11.85 -0.97
CA ARG A 26 11.09 11.26 -1.12
C ARG A 26 12.18 12.31 -0.88
N GLY A 27 13.39 11.84 -0.55
CA GLY A 27 14.54 12.73 -0.32
C GLY A 27 14.96 13.58 -1.52
N ASP A 28 14.58 13.20 -2.75
CA ASP A 28 14.79 13.96 -3.98
C ASP A 28 13.64 14.95 -4.29
N THR A 29 12.76 15.21 -3.32
CA THR A 29 11.59 16.09 -3.41
C THR A 29 10.44 15.60 -4.29
N ARG A 30 10.42 14.34 -4.73
CA ARG A 30 9.23 13.77 -5.37
C ARG A 30 8.15 13.44 -4.35
N LEU A 31 6.90 13.66 -4.73
CA LEU A 31 5.73 13.30 -3.93
C LEU A 31 5.18 11.96 -4.40
N CYS A 32 4.98 11.04 -3.47
CA CYS A 32 4.25 9.80 -3.67
C CYS A 32 2.91 9.92 -2.96
N LEU A 33 1.82 9.87 -3.72
CA LEU A 33 0.46 9.83 -3.22
C LEU A 33 -0.19 8.54 -3.73
N GLY A 34 -0.93 7.85 -2.86
CA GLY A 34 -1.70 6.67 -3.19
C GLY A 34 -3.04 6.65 -2.44
N GLY A 35 -3.81 5.59 -2.69
CA GLY A 35 -5.17 5.46 -2.20
C GLY A 35 -6.18 5.93 -3.24
N GLY A 36 -7.18 6.72 -2.84
CA GLY A 36 -8.23 7.24 -3.71
C GLY A 36 -9.32 6.24 -4.06
N ARG A 37 -9.31 5.02 -3.50
CA ARG A 37 -10.34 4.01 -3.75
C ARG A 37 -11.73 4.42 -3.25
N ASN A 38 -11.83 5.31 -2.26
CA ASN A 38 -13.10 5.90 -1.82
C ASN A 38 -13.67 6.92 -2.82
N ALA A 39 -12.89 7.34 -3.83
CA ALA A 39 -13.34 8.29 -4.83
C ALA A 39 -14.20 7.65 -5.93
N ILE A 40 -14.41 6.33 -5.88
CA ILE A 40 -15.16 5.57 -6.88
C ILE A 40 -16.15 4.60 -6.22
N ASP A 41 -17.19 4.25 -6.95
CA ASP A 41 -18.13 3.22 -6.52
C ASP A 41 -17.47 1.84 -6.54
N GLY A 42 -17.62 1.06 -5.47
CA GLY A 42 -17.10 -0.30 -5.37
C GLY A 42 -15.62 -0.44 -5.01
N GLY A 43 -14.89 0.66 -4.81
CA GLY A 43 -13.60 0.68 -4.10
C GLY A 43 -12.44 -0.11 -4.72
N GLU A 44 -12.55 -0.50 -6.00
CA GLU A 44 -11.65 -1.47 -6.66
C GLU A 44 -11.57 -2.82 -5.94
N GLU A 45 -12.66 -3.23 -5.29
CA GLU A 45 -12.74 -4.55 -4.70
C GLU A 45 -12.70 -5.66 -5.75
N ARG A 46 -12.07 -6.79 -5.40
CA ARG A 46 -11.99 -8.00 -6.24
C ARG A 46 -11.29 -7.78 -7.60
N VAL A 47 -10.50 -6.72 -7.71
CA VAL A 47 -9.60 -6.49 -8.84
C VAL A 47 -8.32 -7.30 -8.62
N VAL A 48 -7.95 -8.10 -9.62
CA VAL A 48 -6.75 -8.96 -9.60
C VAL A 48 -5.77 -8.66 -10.73
N ASP A 49 -6.12 -7.70 -11.59
CA ASP A 49 -5.26 -7.21 -12.66
C ASP A 49 -4.77 -5.81 -12.29
N ASP A 50 -3.49 -5.70 -11.97
CA ASP A 50 -2.80 -4.44 -11.70
C ASP A 50 -1.96 -3.96 -12.89
N GLY A 51 -2.11 -4.58 -14.07
CA GLY A 51 -1.48 -4.17 -15.32
C GLY A 51 -2.13 -2.93 -15.94
N THR A 52 -3.28 -2.50 -15.43
CA THR A 52 -4.02 -1.33 -15.91
C THR A 52 -4.33 -0.35 -14.78
N LEU A 53 -4.49 0.93 -15.14
CA LEU A 53 -4.87 1.98 -14.22
C LEU A 53 -6.37 2.25 -14.32
N ASN A 54 -7.00 2.49 -13.18
CA ASN A 54 -8.36 3.00 -13.15
C ASN A 54 -8.37 4.53 -13.36
N PRO A 55 -8.95 5.03 -14.46
CA PRO A 55 -8.89 6.45 -14.80
C PRO A 55 -9.59 7.34 -13.77
N GLN A 56 -10.60 6.84 -13.06
CA GLN A 56 -11.30 7.61 -12.04
C GLN A 56 -10.45 7.78 -10.78
N VAL A 57 -9.72 6.74 -10.37
CA VAL A 57 -8.78 6.81 -9.24
C VAL A 57 -7.60 7.71 -9.59
N SER A 58 -7.03 7.56 -10.79
CA SER A 58 -5.97 8.43 -11.31
C SER A 58 -6.36 9.91 -11.26
N GLU A 59 -7.55 10.26 -11.76
CA GLU A 59 -8.03 11.65 -11.70
C GLU A 59 -8.31 12.10 -10.27
N GLY A 60 -8.85 11.21 -9.41
CA GLY A 60 -9.06 11.48 -8.00
C GLY A 60 -7.77 11.88 -7.26
N LEU A 61 -6.68 11.13 -7.49
CA LEU A 61 -5.36 11.41 -6.92
C LEU A 61 -4.79 12.73 -7.47
N ARG A 62 -4.91 12.98 -8.78
CA ARG A 62 -4.47 14.23 -9.41
C ARG A 62 -5.22 15.44 -8.86
N ARG A 63 -6.54 15.33 -8.71
CA ARG A 63 -7.37 16.37 -8.10
C ARG A 63 -6.99 16.61 -6.64
N PHE A 64 -6.79 15.54 -5.87
CA PHE A 64 -6.38 15.66 -4.47
C PHE A 64 -5.04 16.42 -4.32
N LEU A 65 -4.04 16.11 -5.16
CA LEU A 65 -2.77 16.85 -5.17
C LEU A 65 -2.98 18.34 -5.45
N ARG A 66 -3.74 18.69 -6.50
CA ARG A 66 -3.93 20.07 -6.95
C ARG A 66 -4.76 20.91 -5.98
N GLU A 67 -5.79 20.34 -5.37
CA GLU A 67 -6.75 21.09 -4.56
C GLU A 67 -6.38 21.18 -3.08
N ARG A 68 -5.59 20.24 -2.57
CA ARG A 68 -5.33 20.12 -1.13
C ARG A 68 -4.00 20.70 -0.67
N PHE A 69 -3.08 20.99 -1.60
CA PHE A 69 -1.74 21.45 -1.27
C PHE A 69 -1.36 22.65 -2.12
N GLU A 70 -0.99 23.73 -1.45
CA GLU A 70 -0.62 25.00 -2.09
C GLU A 70 0.64 24.86 -2.97
N GLY A 71 0.57 25.42 -4.18
CA GLY A 71 1.68 25.45 -5.10
C GLY A 71 1.95 24.10 -5.78
N LEU A 72 0.94 23.23 -5.85
CA LEU A 72 0.95 21.96 -6.59
C LEU A 72 -0.12 21.91 -7.70
N GLU A 73 -0.74 23.04 -8.04
CA GLU A 73 -1.84 23.15 -9.01
C GLU A 73 -1.42 22.64 -10.40
N ASP A 74 -0.16 22.88 -10.79
CA ASP A 74 0.43 22.47 -12.06
C ASP A 74 1.52 21.40 -11.89
N VAL A 75 1.51 20.65 -10.78
CA VAL A 75 2.56 19.65 -10.53
C VAL A 75 2.55 18.55 -11.59
N GLN A 76 3.70 18.31 -12.20
CA GLN A 76 3.85 17.23 -13.18
C GLN A 76 3.84 15.86 -12.49
N VAL A 77 2.95 14.98 -12.93
CA VAL A 77 2.95 13.56 -12.57
C VAL A 77 3.82 12.80 -13.56
N GLU A 78 4.90 12.17 -13.09
CA GLU A 78 5.85 11.43 -13.94
C GLU A 78 5.56 9.93 -14.02
N ALA A 79 4.92 9.37 -12.99
CA ALA A 79 4.63 7.95 -12.94
C ALA A 79 3.34 7.67 -12.15
N GLU A 80 2.58 6.70 -12.62
CA GLU A 80 1.44 6.10 -11.94
C GLU A 80 1.56 4.58 -12.06
N TRP A 81 1.05 3.88 -11.07
CA TRP A 81 1.00 2.42 -11.04
C TRP A 81 -0.18 1.99 -10.18
N ALA A 82 -0.67 0.78 -10.43
CA ALA A 82 -1.62 0.09 -9.56
C ALA A 82 -0.88 -0.99 -8.76
N GLY A 83 -1.53 -1.53 -7.73
CA GLY A 83 -1.02 -2.65 -6.97
C GLY A 83 -2.12 -3.34 -6.19
N ILE A 84 -2.02 -4.65 -6.05
CA ILE A 84 -3.03 -5.47 -5.37
C ILE A 84 -2.81 -5.47 -3.86
N LEU A 85 -3.87 -5.19 -3.11
CA LEU A 85 -3.89 -5.32 -1.66
C LEU A 85 -4.70 -6.56 -1.26
N ALA A 86 -4.06 -7.47 -0.54
CA ALA A 86 -4.73 -8.63 0.04
C ALA A 86 -5.38 -8.25 1.38
N TYR A 87 -6.70 -8.12 1.36
CA TYR A 87 -7.53 -7.84 2.54
C TYR A 87 -8.00 -9.11 3.23
N THR A 88 -7.97 -9.09 4.56
CA THR A 88 -8.56 -10.12 5.43
C THR A 88 -9.89 -9.61 6.02
N PRO A 89 -10.86 -10.49 6.36
CA PRO A 89 -12.15 -10.06 6.89
C PRO A 89 -12.08 -9.29 8.21
N ASP A 90 -11.04 -9.52 9.01
CA ASP A 90 -10.77 -8.88 10.30
C ASP A 90 -9.63 -7.84 10.24
N GLU A 91 -9.12 -7.57 9.03
CA GLU A 91 -8.00 -6.68 8.75
C GLU A 91 -6.67 -7.04 9.42
N LEU A 92 -6.58 -8.23 10.04
CA LEU A 92 -5.35 -8.72 10.66
C LEU A 92 -4.51 -9.55 9.68
N PRO A 93 -3.17 -9.49 9.76
CA PRO A 93 -2.31 -10.36 8.97
C PRO A 93 -2.54 -11.85 9.28
N VAL A 94 -2.49 -12.69 8.25
CA VAL A 94 -2.55 -14.15 8.38
C VAL A 94 -1.13 -14.72 8.50
N LEU A 95 -0.87 -15.36 9.65
CA LEU A 95 0.40 -16.01 9.98
C LEU A 95 0.13 -17.44 10.48
N GLY A 96 0.63 -18.46 9.79
CA GLY A 96 0.50 -19.84 10.29
C GLY A 96 0.68 -20.95 9.27
N LYS A 97 0.45 -22.19 9.72
CA LYS A 97 0.48 -23.39 8.87
C LYS A 97 -0.73 -23.42 7.94
N VAL A 98 -0.52 -23.82 6.69
CA VAL A 98 -1.63 -24.06 5.75
C VAL A 98 -2.27 -25.41 6.07
N PRO A 99 -3.59 -25.45 6.38
CA PRO A 99 -4.27 -26.71 6.68
C PRO A 99 -4.13 -27.76 5.58
N GLY A 100 -3.82 -29.00 5.96
CA GLY A 100 -3.67 -30.12 5.03
C GLY A 100 -2.40 -30.10 4.16
N ARG A 101 -1.47 -29.16 4.39
CA ARG A 101 -0.24 -28.99 3.59
C ARG A 101 0.99 -28.97 4.50
N ALA A 102 1.62 -30.12 4.69
CA ALA A 102 2.81 -30.24 5.53
C ALA A 102 3.97 -29.34 5.01
N GLY A 103 4.63 -28.64 5.93
CA GLY A 103 5.75 -27.74 5.62
C GLY A 103 5.36 -26.41 4.95
N VAL A 104 4.09 -26.16 4.67
CA VAL A 104 3.64 -24.91 4.02
C VAL A 104 3.11 -23.93 5.06
N TRP A 105 3.61 -22.70 5.00
CA TRP A 105 3.24 -21.59 5.87
C TRP A 105 2.73 -20.39 5.06
N VAL A 106 1.85 -19.59 5.66
CA VAL A 106 1.37 -18.32 5.13
C VAL A 106 1.85 -17.18 6.02
N CYS A 107 2.22 -16.07 5.38
CA CYS A 107 2.61 -14.81 6.01
C CYS A 107 2.19 -13.68 5.07
N GLY A 108 0.95 -13.21 5.19
CA GLY A 108 0.35 -12.28 4.22
C GLY A 108 -0.99 -11.73 4.67
N GLY A 109 -1.75 -11.14 3.74
CA GLY A 109 -3.06 -10.56 4.06
C GLY A 109 -2.96 -9.31 4.95
N TYR A 110 -1.98 -8.43 4.68
CA TYR A 110 -1.70 -7.29 5.55
C TYR A 110 -2.70 -6.13 5.44
N SER A 111 -3.75 -6.25 4.62
CA SER A 111 -4.86 -5.28 4.54
C SER A 111 -4.45 -3.82 4.26
N GLY A 112 -3.31 -3.62 3.59
CA GLY A 112 -2.77 -2.30 3.26
C GLY A 112 -1.66 -1.80 4.18
N HIS A 113 -1.42 -2.47 5.32
CA HIS A 113 -0.48 -2.03 6.36
C HIS A 113 0.79 -2.88 6.42
N GLY A 114 1.13 -3.56 5.32
CA GLY A 114 2.21 -4.56 5.28
C GLY A 114 3.62 -3.98 5.41
N MET A 115 3.88 -2.81 4.81
CA MET A 115 5.22 -2.22 4.76
C MET A 115 5.91 -2.10 6.14
N PRO A 116 5.28 -1.57 7.21
CA PRO A 116 5.92 -1.48 8.52
C PRO A 116 6.11 -2.82 9.23
N VAL A 117 5.28 -3.84 8.95
CA VAL A 117 5.24 -5.08 9.74
C VAL A 117 5.86 -6.29 9.03
N ALA A 118 6.00 -6.26 7.70
CA ALA A 118 6.37 -7.43 6.90
C ALA A 118 7.69 -8.08 7.34
N ALA A 119 8.70 -7.28 7.70
CA ALA A 119 9.98 -7.82 8.16
C ALA A 119 9.86 -8.58 9.49
N ALA A 120 9.14 -8.02 10.46
CA ALA A 120 8.91 -8.66 11.76
C ALA A 120 8.06 -9.92 11.62
N MET A 121 7.04 -9.88 10.76
CA MET A 121 6.17 -11.02 10.47
C MET A 121 6.93 -12.15 9.77
N GLY A 122 7.82 -11.80 8.83
CA GLY A 122 8.71 -12.77 8.18
C GLY A 122 9.67 -13.45 9.16
N ALA A 123 10.22 -12.72 10.12
CA ALA A 123 11.03 -13.32 11.18
C ALA A 123 10.19 -14.26 12.07
N ALA A 124 8.98 -13.83 12.45
CA ALA A 124 8.08 -14.63 13.27
C ALA A 124 7.66 -15.95 12.57
N VAL A 125 7.35 -15.93 11.26
CA VAL A 125 7.00 -17.16 10.54
C VAL A 125 8.19 -18.13 10.45
N ALA A 126 9.40 -17.60 10.25
CA ALA A 126 10.61 -18.41 10.18
C ALA A 126 10.90 -19.10 11.53
N ASP A 127 10.77 -18.37 12.63
CA ASP A 127 10.93 -18.92 13.99
C ASP A 127 9.89 -20.01 14.28
N LEU A 128 8.62 -19.78 13.91
CA LEU A 128 7.54 -20.75 14.09
C LEU A 128 7.75 -22.01 13.25
N ALA A 129 8.25 -21.85 12.02
CA ALA A 129 8.57 -22.96 11.13
C ALA A 129 9.68 -23.82 11.72
N HIS A 130 10.79 -23.20 12.14
CA HIS A 130 11.94 -23.92 12.67
C HIS A 130 11.63 -24.67 13.98
N ARG A 131 10.86 -24.07 14.90
CA ARG A 131 10.45 -24.72 16.16
C ARG A 131 9.48 -25.88 15.98
N ASN A 132 8.84 -25.98 14.81
CA ASN A 132 7.86 -27.02 14.48
C ASN A 132 8.41 -28.12 13.56
N GLU A 133 9.68 -28.04 13.16
CA GLU A 133 10.33 -29.15 12.45
C GLU A 133 10.54 -30.30 13.45
N PRO A 134 10.05 -31.53 13.17
CA PRO A 134 10.45 -32.68 13.95
C PRO A 134 11.98 -32.82 13.81
N ALA A 135 12.67 -33.07 14.94
CA ALA A 135 14.10 -33.36 14.92
C ALA A 135 14.39 -34.46 13.90
N SER A 136 15.34 -34.19 13.00
CA SER A 136 15.80 -35.12 11.96
C SER A 136 16.56 -36.31 12.53
#